data_AF-A0A821RU10-F1
#
_entry.id   AF-A0A821RU10-F1
#
_cell.length_a   1.000
_cell.length_b   1.000
_cell.length_c   1.000
_cell.angle_alpha   90.00
_cell.angle_beta   90.00
_cell.angle_gamma   90.00
#
_symmetry.space_group_name_H-M   'P 1'
#
loop_
_entity.id
_entity.type
_entity.pdbx_description
1 polymer ?
#
loop_
_entity_poly.entity_id
_entity_poly.type
_entity_poly.pdbx_seq_one_letter_code
_entity_poly.pdbx_strand_id
1 'polypeptide(L)'
;MDYSSFTKKNYVFRFADVGTLSTRMLAPIEGYERVPLVTLEEAVKPLIDIVPKVERNVFIVKQNCQEPEDGLTTDESASIMLYTYESMPHEDSLQFQVTSCLDSGNGLHIVQLTELKPPFDLLEPVPLSSPSVKLISNIPVNARWTQNGVTVAGGFGYGNAIHQLDCPSGLFIDDDQRIIIADCGNHRIIQWRIGNANGQVIAGGCGSGNRLDQLHGPTDVLIDKETNSLIICDRENRRVVRWSRRGGITQEDILLDKIDGYGIAMDDRRYLYISDTRDDEVRRYKIGEKHGTVVAGGHGKGDGLNQLNWPTYIFVDRQQAVYVSDQNNHRVMKWNKGAREGIVVAGGQGKGNALKQLWHPEGLFVDTLDTVYVGDSLNHRVICWPRGAKHGTVIVGGNGCGERANQFNCVGSLSFDRYGHLYVVDYHNNRVQRFSIE
;
A
#
# COMPACT_ATOMS: atom_id res chain seq x y z
N MET A 1 5.79 -27.86 -23.93
CA MET A 1 5.66 -27.03 -25.14
C MET A 1 6.96 -27.14 -25.89
N ASP A 2 6.90 -27.38 -27.20
CA ASP A 2 8.07 -27.56 -28.07
C ASP A 2 8.67 -26.18 -28.39
N TYR A 3 9.93 -25.94 -28.03
CA TYR A 3 10.59 -24.62 -28.05
C TYR A 3 11.21 -24.24 -29.41
N SER A 4 10.76 -24.88 -30.49
CA SER A 4 11.45 -24.89 -31.79
C SER A 4 11.12 -23.71 -32.72
N SER A 5 10.30 -22.73 -32.32
CA SER A 5 9.81 -21.66 -33.22
C SER A 5 10.16 -20.21 -32.81
N PHE A 6 11.31 -19.96 -32.19
CA PHE A 6 11.80 -18.59 -31.97
C PHE A 6 12.71 -18.14 -33.13
N THR A 7 12.40 -17.01 -33.77
CA THR A 7 13.34 -16.32 -34.67
C THR A 7 14.48 -15.70 -33.88
N LYS A 8 15.65 -16.35 -33.84
CA LYS A 8 16.84 -15.87 -33.13
C LYS A 8 17.47 -14.67 -33.85
N LYS A 9 17.31 -13.47 -33.29
CA LYS A 9 18.25 -12.36 -33.50
C LYS A 9 19.20 -12.30 -32.33
N ASN A 10 20.50 -12.48 -32.59
CA ASN A 10 21.55 -12.44 -31.58
C ASN A 10 22.19 -11.05 -31.58
N TYR A 11 22.25 -10.42 -30.43
CA TYR A 11 22.97 -9.16 -30.23
C TYR A 11 24.19 -9.41 -29.35
N VAL A 12 25.37 -8.96 -29.80
CA VAL A 12 26.65 -9.15 -29.12
C VAL A 12 27.26 -7.78 -28.82
N PHE A 13 27.50 -7.50 -27.55
CA PHE A 13 28.07 -6.22 -27.10
C PHE A 13 29.44 -6.43 -26.44
N ARG A 14 30.35 -5.46 -26.59
CA ARG A 14 31.69 -5.42 -25.98
C ARG A 14 31.90 -4.08 -25.28
N PHE A 15 32.22 -4.08 -23.98
CA PHE A 15 32.48 -2.86 -23.19
C PHE A 15 33.50 -3.13 -22.08
N ALA A 16 34.04 -2.06 -21.48
CA ALA A 16 34.98 -2.09 -20.35
C ALA A 16 34.70 -0.93 -19.38
N ASP A 17 34.97 -1.11 -18.07
CA ASP A 17 34.81 -0.05 -17.06
C ASP A 17 36.02 0.90 -17.11
N VAL A 18 35.78 2.15 -17.53
CA VAL A 18 36.86 3.09 -17.86
C VAL A 18 37.24 3.94 -16.65
N GLY A 19 38.01 3.36 -15.75
CA GLY A 19 38.82 4.09 -14.77
C GLY A 19 40.29 4.17 -15.22
N THR A 20 40.64 5.17 -16.04
CA THR A 20 42.02 5.65 -16.35
C THR A 20 42.88 5.08 -17.50
N LEU A 21 42.38 4.31 -18.48
CA LEU A 21 43.21 3.94 -19.66
C LEU A 21 42.44 3.99 -21.00
N SER A 22 42.42 5.15 -21.64
CA SER A 22 41.63 5.45 -22.86
C SER A 22 42.25 5.04 -24.20
N THR A 23 43.25 4.14 -24.28
CA THR A 23 43.98 3.89 -25.56
C THR A 23 44.33 2.44 -25.91
N ARG A 24 43.76 1.41 -25.27
CA ARG A 24 44.04 0.01 -25.67
C ARG A 24 43.08 -0.50 -26.76
N MET A 25 43.64 -1.07 -27.81
CA MET A 25 42.95 -1.86 -28.84
C MET A 25 43.19 -3.35 -28.57
N LEU A 26 42.14 -4.18 -28.60
CA LEU A 26 42.27 -5.64 -28.44
C LEU A 26 42.57 -6.34 -29.78
N ALA A 27 43.26 -7.47 -29.70
CA ALA A 27 43.55 -8.31 -30.86
C ALA A 27 42.26 -8.92 -31.46
N PRO A 28 42.22 -9.16 -32.79
CA PRO A 28 41.04 -9.71 -33.44
C PRO A 28 40.71 -11.12 -32.92
N ILE A 29 39.41 -11.41 -32.83
CA ILE A 29 38.88 -12.77 -32.68
C ILE A 29 38.34 -13.16 -34.06
N GLU A 30 38.61 -14.40 -34.47
CA GLU A 30 38.26 -14.94 -35.78
C GLU A 30 36.78 -14.70 -36.12
N GLY A 31 36.53 -14.04 -37.26
CA GLY A 31 35.18 -13.77 -37.77
C GLY A 31 34.57 -12.39 -37.47
N TYR A 32 35.26 -11.49 -36.75
CA TYR A 32 34.74 -10.14 -36.46
C TYR A 32 35.77 -9.04 -36.74
N GLU A 33 35.34 -7.94 -37.37
CA GLU A 33 36.20 -6.77 -37.63
C GLU A 33 36.56 -6.00 -36.35
N ARG A 34 37.65 -5.21 -36.40
CA ARG A 34 38.10 -4.38 -35.28
C ARG A 34 37.11 -3.24 -35.04
N VAL A 35 36.61 -3.11 -33.81
CA VAL A 35 35.72 -2.02 -33.39
C VAL A 35 36.29 -1.36 -32.12
N PRO A 36 36.27 -0.02 -31.99
CA PRO A 36 36.75 0.66 -30.78
C PRO A 36 35.93 0.27 -29.54
N LEU A 37 36.58 0.27 -28.38
CA LEU A 37 35.92 0.11 -27.08
C LEU A 37 35.05 1.34 -26.79
N VAL A 38 33.84 1.08 -26.30
CA VAL A 38 32.84 2.10 -25.99
C VAL A 38 32.38 1.92 -24.54
N THR A 39 31.91 3.00 -23.92
CA THR A 39 31.37 2.92 -22.55
C THR A 39 30.12 2.04 -22.50
N LEU A 40 29.72 1.56 -21.31
CA LEU A 40 28.46 0.82 -21.16
C LEU A 40 27.25 1.61 -21.72
N GLU A 41 27.24 2.92 -21.50
CA GLU A 41 26.22 3.86 -21.99
C GLU A 41 26.21 3.94 -23.53
N GLU A 42 27.38 3.91 -24.17
CA GLU A 42 27.49 3.86 -25.63
C GLU A 42 27.16 2.48 -26.20
N ALA A 43 27.51 1.40 -25.49
CA ALA A 43 27.28 0.02 -25.93
C ALA A 43 25.78 -0.32 -25.98
N VAL A 44 24.97 0.22 -25.06
CA VAL A 44 23.52 0.01 -25.02
C VAL A 44 22.75 0.97 -25.93
N LYS A 45 23.43 1.96 -26.55
CA LYS A 45 22.78 2.98 -27.40
C LYS A 45 21.92 2.42 -28.54
N PRO A 46 22.33 1.36 -29.25
CA PRO A 46 21.48 0.73 -30.27
C PRO A 46 20.21 0.09 -29.72
N LEU A 47 20.14 -0.24 -28.42
CA LEU A 47 18.95 -0.78 -27.76
C LEU A 47 17.96 0.32 -27.35
N ILE A 48 18.43 1.56 -27.17
CA ILE A 48 17.61 2.73 -26.83
C ILE A 48 16.66 3.07 -27.98
N ASP A 49 17.13 2.94 -29.22
CA ASP A 49 16.34 3.16 -30.42
C ASP A 49 15.28 2.06 -30.64
N ILE A 50 15.46 0.88 -30.05
CA ILE A 50 14.56 -0.28 -30.17
C ILE A 50 13.55 -0.32 -29.01
N VAL A 51 13.97 0.05 -27.79
CA VAL A 51 13.13 0.06 -26.60
C VAL A 51 13.24 1.43 -25.93
N PRO A 52 12.31 2.36 -26.22
CA PRO A 52 12.30 3.66 -25.57
C PRO A 52 12.05 3.43 -24.07
N LYS A 53 13.07 3.74 -23.24
CA LYS A 53 13.18 3.67 -21.76
C LYS A 53 14.33 2.79 -21.24
N VAL A 54 15.10 2.10 -22.09
CA VAL A 54 16.29 1.33 -21.63
C VAL A 54 17.28 2.22 -20.87
N GLU A 55 17.49 3.47 -21.28
CA GLU A 55 18.34 4.43 -20.55
C GLU A 55 17.94 4.60 -19.09
N ARG A 56 16.64 4.71 -18.80
CA ARG A 56 16.16 4.89 -17.42
C ARG A 56 16.50 3.68 -16.54
N ASN A 57 16.38 2.49 -17.09
CA ASN A 57 16.61 1.26 -16.31
C ASN A 57 18.11 1.01 -16.08
N VAL A 58 18.96 1.33 -17.06
CA VAL A 58 20.43 1.27 -16.90
C VAL A 58 20.91 2.28 -15.85
N PHE A 59 20.36 3.50 -15.85
CA PHE A 59 20.67 4.51 -14.82
C PHE A 59 20.23 4.09 -13.40
N ILE A 60 19.06 3.46 -13.26
CA ILE A 60 18.55 2.99 -11.96
C ILE A 60 19.44 1.89 -11.37
N VAL A 61 20.00 1.00 -12.21
CA VAL A 61 20.95 -0.02 -11.76
C VAL A 61 22.26 0.63 -11.29
N LYS A 62 22.80 1.60 -12.06
CA LYS A 62 24.01 2.35 -11.70
C LYS A 62 23.87 3.11 -10.36
N GLN A 63 22.68 3.64 -10.06
CA GLN A 63 22.40 4.41 -8.85
C GLN A 63 22.26 3.54 -7.57
N ASN A 64 21.96 2.25 -7.73
CA ASN A 64 21.72 1.32 -6.63
C ASN A 64 22.90 0.37 -6.35
N CYS A 65 24.00 0.49 -7.10
CA CYS A 65 25.25 -0.16 -6.74
C CYS A 65 25.90 0.64 -5.60
N GLN A 66 26.11 0.03 -4.44
CA GLN A 66 27.05 0.57 -3.46
C GLN A 66 28.47 0.31 -3.95
N GLU A 67 29.36 1.31 -3.86
CA GLU A 67 30.79 1.02 -3.91
C GLU A 67 31.13 0.20 -2.66
N PRO A 68 31.82 -0.95 -2.80
CA PRO A 68 32.23 -1.73 -1.64
C PRO A 68 33.20 -0.91 -0.80
N GLU A 69 33.01 -0.91 0.53
CA GLU A 69 33.81 -0.12 1.49
C GLU A 69 35.31 -0.47 1.51
N ASP A 70 35.68 -1.60 0.91
CA ASP A 70 37.05 -2.10 0.87
C ASP A 70 37.56 -2.04 -0.57
N GLY A 71 38.29 -0.97 -0.90
CA GLY A 71 38.86 -0.81 -2.24
C GLY A 71 39.61 -2.07 -2.71
N LEU A 72 39.13 -2.62 -3.85
CA LEU A 72 39.70 -3.67 -4.74
C LEU A 72 39.17 -5.12 -4.57
N THR A 73 38.20 -5.44 -5.44
CA THR A 73 37.97 -6.62 -6.31
C THR A 73 38.49 -8.03 -5.93
N THR A 74 37.65 -9.06 -6.16
CA THR A 74 37.99 -10.33 -6.87
C THR A 74 36.84 -11.35 -7.01
N ASP A 75 35.56 -10.97 -6.96
CA ASP A 75 34.48 -11.89 -7.41
C ASP A 75 33.44 -11.13 -8.24
N GLU A 76 33.71 -11.03 -9.55
CA GLU A 76 33.00 -10.22 -10.52
C GLU A 76 32.00 -11.04 -11.33
N SER A 77 30.87 -11.43 -10.72
CA SER A 77 29.67 -11.76 -11.49
C SER A 77 28.85 -10.50 -11.74
N ALA A 78 29.32 -9.60 -12.61
CA ALA A 78 28.52 -8.48 -13.11
C ALA A 78 27.40 -9.02 -14.02
N SER A 79 26.31 -9.47 -13.41
CA SER A 79 25.10 -9.85 -14.12
C SER A 79 24.34 -8.57 -14.49
N ILE A 80 24.39 -8.12 -15.74
CA ILE A 80 23.41 -7.13 -16.22
C ILE A 80 22.07 -7.86 -16.36
N MET A 81 21.28 -7.88 -15.28
CA MET A 81 19.86 -8.21 -15.37
C MET A 81 19.08 -6.96 -15.72
N LEU A 82 18.71 -6.84 -17.00
CA LEU A 82 17.70 -5.87 -17.43
C LEU A 82 16.33 -6.39 -16.97
N TYR A 83 15.87 -5.93 -15.80
CA TYR A 83 14.47 -6.10 -15.41
C TYR A 83 13.61 -5.11 -16.20
N THR A 84 12.80 -5.61 -17.14
CA THR A 84 11.63 -4.86 -17.58
C THR A 84 10.53 -5.09 -16.54
N TYR A 85 10.15 -4.03 -15.83
CA TYR A 85 9.05 -4.10 -14.86
C TYR A 85 7.75 -4.51 -15.58
N GLU A 86 7.15 -5.63 -15.15
CA GLU A 86 5.79 -6.01 -15.53
C GLU A 86 4.79 -5.04 -14.89
N SER A 87 4.27 -4.09 -15.67
CA SER A 87 2.98 -3.46 -15.40
C SER A 87 1.97 -3.95 -16.44
N MET A 88 1.48 -5.18 -16.29
CA MET A 88 0.62 -5.92 -17.23
C MET A 88 1.21 -6.08 -18.66
N PRO A 89 0.91 -7.20 -19.36
CA PRO A 89 1.31 -7.34 -20.75
C PRO A 89 0.49 -6.35 -21.59
N HIS A 90 1.11 -5.27 -22.04
CA HIS A 90 0.69 -4.63 -23.29
C HIS A 90 1.21 -5.47 -24.45
N GLU A 91 0.43 -5.57 -25.53
CA GLU A 91 0.68 -6.41 -26.72
C GLU A 91 2.05 -6.18 -27.41
N ASP A 92 2.83 -5.17 -26.99
CA ASP A 92 4.12 -4.79 -27.57
C ASP A 92 5.35 -5.02 -26.67
N SER A 93 5.25 -5.74 -25.54
CA SER A 93 6.41 -5.96 -24.66
C SER A 93 7.39 -7.01 -25.22
N LEU A 94 8.56 -6.56 -25.66
CA LEU A 94 9.68 -7.42 -26.06
C LEU A 94 10.40 -8.00 -24.83
N GLN A 95 10.55 -9.32 -24.77
CA GLN A 95 11.28 -10.02 -23.72
C GLN A 95 12.66 -10.46 -24.24
N PHE A 96 13.70 -10.33 -23.43
CA PHE A 96 15.06 -10.77 -23.78
C PHE A 96 15.64 -11.68 -22.71
N GLN A 97 16.34 -12.73 -23.13
CA GLN A 97 17.06 -13.63 -22.23
C GLN A 97 18.57 -13.57 -22.52
N VAL A 98 19.37 -13.47 -21.46
CA VAL A 98 20.84 -13.59 -21.53
C VAL A 98 21.19 -15.06 -21.68
N THR A 99 21.85 -15.42 -22.78
CA THR A 99 22.17 -16.81 -23.10
C THR A 99 23.63 -17.20 -22.86
N SER A 100 24.54 -16.22 -22.78
CA SER A 100 25.94 -16.44 -22.41
C SER A 100 26.60 -15.14 -21.92
N CYS A 101 27.54 -15.30 -20.99
CA CYS A 101 28.44 -14.25 -20.52
C CYS A 101 29.86 -14.85 -20.46
N LEU A 102 30.84 -14.17 -21.07
CA LEU A 102 32.25 -14.56 -21.00
C LEU A 102 33.08 -13.38 -20.50
N ASP A 103 33.86 -13.62 -19.45
CA ASP A 103 34.88 -12.71 -18.92
C ASP A 103 36.27 -13.27 -19.24
N SER A 104 37.12 -12.48 -19.88
CA SER A 104 38.48 -12.88 -20.24
C SER A 104 39.52 -12.56 -19.16
N GLY A 105 39.11 -12.11 -17.96
CA GLY A 105 40.00 -11.78 -16.84
C GLY A 105 40.85 -10.52 -17.05
N ASN A 106 40.55 -9.74 -18.10
CA ASN A 106 41.25 -8.50 -18.46
C ASN A 106 40.28 -7.31 -18.59
N GLY A 107 39.11 -7.39 -17.95
CA GLY A 107 38.07 -6.35 -18.00
C GLY A 107 37.30 -6.28 -19.33
N LEU A 108 37.17 -7.39 -20.05
CA LEU A 108 36.39 -7.50 -21.28
C LEU A 108 35.20 -8.43 -21.05
N HIS A 109 34.00 -7.90 -21.21
CA HIS A 109 32.76 -8.66 -21.06
C HIS A 109 32.03 -8.80 -22.40
N ILE A 110 31.63 -10.04 -22.73
CA ILE A 110 30.82 -10.36 -23.91
C ILE A 110 29.48 -10.92 -23.43
N VAL A 111 28.37 -10.25 -23.78
CA VAL A 111 27.00 -10.67 -23.43
C VAL A 111 26.19 -10.92 -24.70
N GLN A 112 25.53 -12.08 -24.77
CA GLN A 112 24.62 -12.44 -25.86
C GLN A 112 23.17 -12.44 -25.38
N LEU A 113 22.31 -11.68 -26.08
CA LEU A 113 20.87 -11.59 -25.81
C LEU A 113 20.04 -12.26 -26.91
N THR A 114 18.99 -12.99 -26.52
CA THR A 114 17.98 -13.56 -27.43
C THR A 114 16.60 -12.95 -27.16
N GLU A 115 15.95 -12.43 -28.21
CA GLU A 115 14.59 -11.87 -28.18
C GLU A 115 13.53 -13.00 -28.18
N LEU A 116 12.53 -12.89 -27.29
CA LEU A 116 11.41 -13.81 -27.15
C LEU A 116 10.11 -13.07 -27.51
N LYS A 117 9.43 -13.50 -28.58
CA LYS A 117 8.06 -13.08 -28.88
C LYS A 117 7.06 -14.16 -28.45
N PRO A 118 5.94 -13.81 -27.80
CA PRO A 118 4.89 -14.78 -27.51
C PRO A 118 4.12 -15.14 -28.79
N PRO A 119 3.60 -16.38 -28.93
CA PRO A 119 2.90 -16.81 -30.13
C PRO A 119 1.39 -16.61 -29.95
N PHE A 120 0.80 -15.50 -30.38
CA PHE A 120 -0.63 -15.45 -30.72
C PHE A 120 -0.95 -14.23 -31.60
N ASP A 121 -1.60 -14.48 -32.73
CA ASP A 121 -2.11 -13.48 -33.67
C ASP A 121 -3.39 -12.81 -33.13
N LEU A 122 -3.53 -11.54 -33.50
CA LEU A 122 -4.49 -10.52 -33.02
C LEU A 122 -5.96 -10.81 -33.40
N LEU A 123 -6.87 -10.58 -32.46
CA LEU A 123 -8.28 -10.23 -32.74
C LEU A 123 -8.54 -8.83 -32.17
N GLU A 124 -9.15 -7.97 -32.99
CA GLU A 124 -9.25 -6.50 -32.83
C GLU A 124 -9.78 -6.01 -31.46
N PRO A 125 -9.37 -4.79 -31.03
CA PRO A 125 -9.66 -4.28 -29.69
C PRO A 125 -11.12 -3.86 -29.50
N VAL A 126 -11.77 -4.44 -28.50
CA VAL A 126 -13.02 -3.93 -27.92
C VAL A 126 -12.67 -2.72 -27.03
N PRO A 127 -13.41 -1.59 -27.10
CA PRO A 127 -13.07 -0.39 -26.34
C PRO A 127 -13.14 -0.63 -24.83
N LEU A 128 -12.08 -0.18 -24.14
CA LEU A 128 -11.85 -0.25 -22.70
C LEU A 128 -13.03 0.30 -21.89
N SER A 129 -13.83 -0.60 -21.31
CA SER A 129 -14.50 -0.29 -20.04
C SER A 129 -13.45 -0.25 -18.94
N SER A 130 -13.48 0.80 -18.13
CA SER A 130 -12.56 1.14 -17.03
C SER A 130 -12.02 -0.08 -16.25
N PRO A 131 -10.74 -0.06 -15.82
CA PRO A 131 -10.18 -1.14 -15.01
C PRO A 131 -11.02 -1.25 -13.74
N SER A 132 -11.75 -2.34 -13.66
CA SER A 132 -12.64 -2.64 -12.56
C SER A 132 -11.78 -2.82 -11.32
N VAL A 133 -11.98 -1.98 -10.30
CA VAL A 133 -11.60 -2.30 -8.93
C VAL A 133 -12.21 -3.68 -8.66
N LYS A 134 -11.40 -4.73 -8.66
CA LYS A 134 -11.82 -6.06 -8.20
C LYS A 134 -12.24 -5.86 -6.75
N LEU A 135 -13.54 -5.77 -6.54
CA LEU A 135 -14.17 -5.75 -5.24
C LEU A 135 -13.60 -6.92 -4.45
N ILE A 136 -13.45 -6.73 -3.15
CA ILE A 136 -13.40 -7.84 -2.21
C ILE A 136 -14.75 -8.52 -2.37
N SER A 137 -14.77 -9.53 -3.24
CA SER A 137 -15.98 -10.09 -3.81
C SER A 137 -16.67 -10.91 -2.73
N ASN A 138 -17.75 -10.35 -2.18
CA ASN A 138 -18.73 -10.98 -1.31
C ASN A 138 -18.14 -11.94 -0.26
N ILE A 139 -17.77 -11.41 0.91
CA ILE A 139 -17.56 -12.26 2.08
C ILE A 139 -18.90 -12.94 2.40
N PRO A 140 -18.97 -14.29 2.40
CA PRO A 140 -20.22 -14.98 2.70
C PRO A 140 -20.74 -14.57 4.08
N VAL A 141 -22.05 -14.30 4.19
CA VAL A 141 -22.68 -13.91 5.46
C VAL A 141 -22.49 -14.98 6.55
N ASN A 142 -22.33 -16.24 6.16
CA ASN A 142 -22.07 -17.39 7.01
C ASN A 142 -20.60 -17.88 6.95
N ALA A 143 -19.67 -17.03 6.50
CA ALA A 143 -18.25 -17.34 6.47
C ALA A 143 -17.77 -17.77 7.86
N ARG A 144 -17.06 -18.90 7.91
CA ARG A 144 -16.39 -19.35 9.12
C ARG A 144 -14.98 -18.79 9.12
N TRP A 145 -14.62 -18.08 10.17
CA TRP A 145 -13.32 -17.46 10.30
C TRP A 145 -12.40 -18.31 11.16
N THR A 146 -11.14 -18.44 10.75
CA THR A 146 -10.08 -18.93 11.63
C THR A 146 -10.11 -18.12 12.92
N GLN A 147 -10.12 -18.76 14.08
CA GLN A 147 -10.23 -18.04 15.36
C GLN A 147 -8.87 -17.60 15.93
N ASN A 148 -7.78 -18.28 15.52
CA ASN A 148 -6.42 -17.89 15.85
C ASN A 148 -5.86 -17.06 14.70
N GLY A 149 -5.48 -15.83 14.99
CA GLY A 149 -4.81 -14.92 14.06
C GLY A 149 -3.36 -15.30 13.86
N VAL A 150 -2.85 -15.00 12.66
CA VAL A 150 -1.43 -15.06 12.35
C VAL A 150 -0.87 -13.64 12.43
N THR A 151 0.10 -13.40 13.31
CA THR A 151 0.82 -12.11 13.32
C THR A 151 1.59 -11.94 12.01
N VAL A 152 1.31 -10.87 11.28
CA VAL A 152 1.92 -10.57 9.97
C VAL A 152 2.79 -9.32 9.96
N ALA A 153 2.72 -8.50 11.02
CA ALA A 153 3.61 -7.37 11.26
C ALA A 153 3.67 -7.08 12.78
N GLY A 154 4.82 -6.62 13.27
CA GLY A 154 5.05 -6.38 14.69
C GLY A 154 5.06 -7.66 15.52
N GLY A 155 4.61 -7.58 16.77
CA GLY A 155 4.53 -8.73 17.69
C GLY A 155 5.84 -9.08 18.40
N PHE A 156 6.85 -8.20 18.33
CA PHE A 156 8.13 -8.32 19.03
C PHE A 156 8.25 -7.32 20.19
N GLY A 157 7.13 -7.08 20.88
CA GLY A 157 6.99 -6.02 21.87
C GLY A 157 6.90 -4.62 21.24
N TYR A 158 6.71 -3.61 22.09
CA TYR A 158 6.71 -2.22 21.68
C TYR A 158 8.15 -1.73 21.41
N GLY A 159 8.31 -0.83 20.45
CA GLY A 159 9.61 -0.21 20.15
C GLY A 159 9.66 0.36 18.74
N ASN A 160 10.82 0.92 18.38
CA ASN A 160 11.01 1.64 17.11
C ASN A 160 11.88 0.89 16.09
N ALA A 161 12.32 -0.34 16.40
CA ALA A 161 13.03 -1.16 15.43
C ALA A 161 12.14 -1.48 14.21
N ILE A 162 12.75 -1.86 13.09
CA ILE A 162 12.00 -2.16 11.84
C ILE A 162 11.13 -3.41 11.92
N HIS A 163 11.26 -4.24 12.96
CA HIS A 163 10.38 -5.38 13.25
C HIS A 163 9.39 -5.09 14.39
N GLN A 164 9.46 -3.91 15.01
CA GLN A 164 8.59 -3.49 16.11
C GLN A 164 7.61 -2.42 15.65
N LEU A 165 6.50 -2.32 16.36
CA LEU A 165 5.50 -1.27 16.22
C LEU A 165 5.29 -0.62 17.59
N ASP A 166 4.72 0.58 17.60
CA ASP A 166 4.27 1.26 18.81
C ASP A 166 2.91 1.92 18.55
N CYS A 167 1.88 1.36 19.18
CA CYS A 167 0.50 1.81 19.07
C CYS A 167 0.05 2.01 17.61
N PRO A 168 0.22 1.00 16.71
CA PRO A 168 -0.21 1.13 15.32
C PRO A 168 -1.70 1.41 15.27
N SER A 169 -2.14 2.33 14.42
CA SER A 169 -3.52 2.81 14.36
C SER A 169 -4.18 2.40 13.04
N GLY A 170 -3.75 3.01 11.95
CA GLY A 170 -4.25 2.82 10.59
C GLY A 170 -3.56 1.69 9.83
N LEU A 171 -4.29 1.11 8.88
CA LEU A 171 -3.86 -0.03 8.09
C LEU A 171 -4.47 0.02 6.68
N PHE A 172 -3.62 -0.15 5.67
CA PHE A 172 -4.03 -0.29 4.29
C PHE A 172 -3.31 -1.45 3.62
N ILE A 173 -4.06 -2.33 2.95
CA ILE A 173 -3.49 -3.41 2.13
C ILE A 173 -3.56 -3.00 0.66
N ASP A 174 -2.41 -2.93 0.00
CA ASP A 174 -2.35 -2.58 -1.43
C ASP A 174 -2.61 -3.78 -2.35
N ASP A 175 -2.75 -3.49 -3.66
CA ASP A 175 -2.98 -4.53 -4.67
C ASP A 175 -1.80 -5.51 -4.77
N ASP A 176 -0.60 -5.14 -4.32
CA ASP A 176 0.58 -6.02 -4.28
C ASP A 176 0.68 -6.80 -2.97
N GLN A 177 -0.37 -6.76 -2.13
CA GLN A 177 -0.43 -7.42 -0.82
C GLN A 177 0.62 -6.89 0.16
N ARG A 178 1.03 -5.63 -0.01
CA ARG A 178 1.85 -4.93 0.98
C ARG A 178 0.95 -4.38 2.07
N ILE A 179 1.42 -4.54 3.30
CA ILE A 179 0.76 -4.09 4.52
C ILE A 179 1.34 -2.73 4.87
N ILE A 180 0.57 -1.67 4.74
CA ILE A 180 0.99 -0.30 5.04
C ILE A 180 0.35 0.11 6.36
N ILE A 181 1.17 0.46 7.33
CA ILE A 181 0.74 0.67 8.71
C ILE A 181 1.11 2.10 9.12
N ALA A 182 0.14 2.81 9.70
CA ALA A 182 0.40 4.03 10.45
C ALA A 182 0.89 3.63 11.85
N ASP A 183 2.20 3.66 12.05
CA ASP A 183 2.86 3.32 13.29
C ASP A 183 2.91 4.58 14.17
N CYS A 184 1.77 4.87 14.77
CA CYS A 184 1.43 6.17 15.36
C CYS A 184 2.44 6.63 16.42
N GLY A 185 2.80 5.73 17.36
CA GLY A 185 3.74 6.02 18.44
C GLY A 185 5.16 6.28 17.93
N ASN A 186 5.55 5.62 16.86
CA ASN A 186 6.85 5.82 16.20
C ASN A 186 6.86 6.95 15.16
N HIS A 187 5.73 7.63 14.94
CA HIS A 187 5.61 8.76 14.03
C HIS A 187 6.10 8.46 12.61
N ARG A 188 5.68 7.31 12.08
CA ARG A 188 6.10 6.84 10.76
C ARG A 188 5.01 6.06 10.06
N ILE A 189 5.11 5.96 8.74
CA ILE A 189 4.42 4.96 7.95
C ILE A 189 5.42 3.88 7.57
N ILE A 190 5.05 2.64 7.83
CA ILE A 190 5.94 1.50 7.65
C ILE A 190 5.22 0.40 6.86
N GLN A 191 5.96 -0.22 5.94
CA GLN A 191 5.45 -1.17 4.97
C GLN A 191 6.02 -2.56 5.25
N TRP A 192 5.14 -3.56 5.36
CA TRP A 192 5.51 -4.97 5.40
C TRP A 192 5.11 -5.68 4.12
N ARG A 193 5.83 -6.77 3.83
CA ARG A 193 5.40 -7.81 2.90
C ARG A 193 5.07 -9.05 3.70
N ILE A 194 4.01 -9.77 3.31
CA ILE A 194 3.64 -11.02 3.95
C ILE A 194 4.83 -12.00 3.88
N GLY A 195 5.18 -12.58 5.03
CA GLY A 195 6.32 -13.49 5.17
C GLY A 195 7.65 -12.83 5.53
N ASN A 196 7.76 -11.49 5.45
CA ASN A 196 8.94 -10.77 5.92
C ASN A 196 8.83 -10.49 7.42
N ALA A 197 9.91 -10.73 8.17
CA ALA A 197 9.99 -10.37 9.59
C ALA A 197 10.11 -8.85 9.80
N ASN A 198 10.79 -8.16 8.88
CA ASN A 198 11.10 -6.74 8.97
C ASN A 198 10.26 -5.91 8.01
N GLY A 199 9.87 -4.73 8.47
CA GLY A 199 9.24 -3.68 7.67
C GLY A 199 10.26 -2.73 7.06
N GLN A 200 9.76 -1.85 6.20
CA GLN A 200 10.50 -0.77 5.57
C GLN A 200 9.76 0.54 5.85
N VAL A 201 10.45 1.52 6.43
CA VAL A 201 9.87 2.86 6.63
C VAL A 201 9.72 3.51 5.25
N ILE A 202 8.50 3.98 4.94
CA ILE A 202 8.17 4.59 3.65
C ILE A 202 7.70 6.05 3.75
N ALA A 203 7.42 6.54 4.96
CA ALA A 203 7.24 7.96 5.27
C ALA A 203 7.52 8.24 6.75
N GLY A 204 7.96 9.45 7.08
CA GLY A 204 8.38 9.81 8.43
C GLY A 204 9.62 9.05 8.89
N GLY A 205 9.70 8.72 10.18
CA GLY A 205 10.84 7.99 10.76
C GLY A 205 12.06 8.86 11.14
N CYS A 206 12.00 10.17 10.88
CA CYS A 206 12.99 11.17 11.28
C CYS A 206 12.65 11.83 12.63
N GLY A 207 12.04 11.06 13.55
CA GLY A 207 11.49 11.54 14.81
C GLY A 207 10.18 12.34 14.66
N SER A 208 9.55 12.66 15.80
CA SER A 208 8.37 13.52 15.85
C SER A 208 8.70 14.93 15.37
N GLY A 209 7.82 15.53 14.57
CA GLY A 209 7.87 16.95 14.27
C GLY A 209 6.93 17.35 13.15
N ASN A 210 6.99 18.61 12.74
CA ASN A 210 6.06 19.21 11.78
C ASN A 210 6.71 19.62 10.45
N ARG A 211 7.99 19.28 10.23
CA ARG A 211 8.63 19.45 8.93
C ARG A 211 7.94 18.59 7.88
N LEU A 212 8.21 18.86 6.61
CA LEU A 212 7.65 18.10 5.49
C LEU A 212 8.11 16.64 5.49
N ASP A 213 9.33 16.37 5.97
CA ASP A 213 9.93 15.04 6.13
C ASP A 213 9.61 14.37 7.49
N GLN A 214 8.74 14.97 8.30
CA GLN A 214 8.38 14.46 9.62
C GLN A 214 6.87 14.25 9.76
N LEU A 215 6.50 13.28 10.58
CA LEU A 215 5.12 13.06 11.01
C LEU A 215 5.07 13.22 12.54
N HIS A 216 3.86 13.38 13.06
CA HIS A 216 3.58 13.36 14.48
C HIS A 216 2.20 12.75 14.73
N GLY A 217 2.22 11.50 15.24
CA GLY A 217 1.02 10.72 15.52
C GLY A 217 0.16 10.46 14.27
N PRO A 218 0.69 9.83 13.20
CA PRO A 218 -0.12 9.47 12.06
C PRO A 218 -1.20 8.46 12.46
N THR A 219 -2.45 8.74 12.12
CA THR A 219 -3.62 7.92 12.50
C THR A 219 -4.07 6.97 11.41
N ASP A 220 -3.99 7.41 10.16
CA ASP A 220 -4.48 6.63 9.03
C ASP A 220 -3.74 7.00 7.74
N VAL A 221 -3.75 6.06 6.79
CA VAL A 221 -3.00 6.16 5.53
C VAL A 221 -3.72 5.42 4.41
N LEU A 222 -3.74 6.02 3.22
CA LEU A 222 -4.17 5.37 1.99
C LEU A 222 -3.19 5.61 0.84
N ILE A 223 -3.28 4.79 -0.21
CA ILE A 223 -2.55 5.03 -1.46
C ILE A 223 -3.45 5.71 -2.47
N ASP A 224 -3.00 6.84 -2.98
CA ASP A 224 -3.50 7.43 -4.21
C ASP A 224 -2.79 6.78 -5.42
N LYS A 225 -3.47 5.81 -6.05
CA LYS A 225 -2.94 5.01 -7.16
C LYS A 225 -2.60 5.85 -8.40
N GLU A 226 -3.36 6.91 -8.64
CA GLU A 226 -3.15 7.81 -9.78
C GLU A 226 -1.83 8.56 -9.69
N THR A 227 -1.52 9.09 -8.50
CA THR A 227 -0.24 9.81 -8.29
C THR A 227 0.89 8.90 -7.82
N ASN A 228 0.57 7.67 -7.39
CA ASN A 228 1.46 6.78 -6.65
C ASN A 228 2.03 7.49 -5.40
N SER A 229 1.15 8.03 -4.57
CA SER A 229 1.51 8.73 -3.32
C SER A 229 0.76 8.15 -2.14
N LEU A 230 1.34 8.26 -0.95
CA LEU A 230 0.63 8.08 0.31
C LEU A 230 -0.17 9.35 0.62
N ILE A 231 -1.37 9.19 1.16
CA ILE A 231 -2.13 10.27 1.78
C ILE A 231 -2.30 9.89 3.25
N ILE A 232 -1.81 10.75 4.14
CA ILE A 232 -1.63 10.43 5.56
C ILE A 232 -2.36 11.45 6.41
N CYS A 233 -3.18 10.98 7.35
CA CYS A 233 -3.69 11.80 8.44
C CYS A 233 -2.60 11.95 9.50
N ASP A 234 -2.02 13.13 9.60
CA ASP A 234 -0.94 13.48 10.52
C ASP A 234 -1.55 14.27 11.70
N ARG A 235 -2.22 13.52 12.58
CA ARG A 235 -3.22 14.02 13.54
C ARG A 235 -2.68 15.08 14.47
N GLU A 236 -1.55 14.84 15.12
CA GLU A 236 -1.01 15.77 16.13
C GLU A 236 -0.46 17.06 15.50
N ASN A 237 -0.05 16.99 14.23
CA ASN A 237 0.26 18.18 13.43
C ASN A 237 -0.99 18.85 12.84
N ARG A 238 -2.18 18.27 13.02
CA ARG A 238 -3.48 18.72 12.52
C ARG A 238 -3.48 18.98 11.01
N ARG A 239 -2.98 18.02 10.23
CA ARG A 239 -2.87 18.14 8.78
C ARG A 239 -3.08 16.81 8.08
N VAL A 240 -3.37 16.90 6.78
CA VAL A 240 -3.32 15.77 5.86
C VAL A 240 -2.22 16.04 4.85
N VAL A 241 -1.27 15.11 4.74
CA VAL A 241 -0.10 15.24 3.88
C VAL A 241 -0.13 14.22 2.75
N ARG A 242 0.41 14.62 1.59
CA ARG A 242 0.73 13.72 0.49
C ARG A 242 2.21 13.41 0.52
N TRP A 243 2.58 12.14 0.42
CA TRP A 243 3.98 11.70 0.36
C TRP A 243 4.23 10.92 -0.94
N SER A 244 5.09 11.44 -1.81
CA SER A 244 5.39 10.79 -3.11
C SER A 244 6.15 9.48 -2.91
N ARG A 245 5.76 8.43 -3.64
CA ARG A 245 6.51 7.15 -3.67
C ARG A 245 7.41 7.02 -4.91
N ARG A 246 7.46 8.04 -5.77
CA ARG A 246 8.38 8.11 -6.92
C ARG A 246 9.69 8.74 -6.43
N GLY A 247 10.76 7.95 -6.32
CA GLY A 247 12.07 8.46 -5.91
C GLY A 247 12.53 9.63 -6.78
N GLY A 248 13.15 10.64 -6.15
CA GLY A 248 13.87 11.70 -6.86
C GLY A 248 13.36 13.13 -6.65
N ILE A 249 12.10 13.35 -6.29
CA ILE A 249 11.61 14.65 -5.77
C ILE A 249 10.50 14.37 -4.75
N THR A 250 10.85 14.60 -3.48
CA THR A 250 9.97 14.76 -2.34
C THR A 250 9.11 16.00 -2.56
N GLN A 251 7.98 15.87 -3.25
CA GLN A 251 6.95 16.91 -3.27
C GLN A 251 5.94 16.54 -2.19
N GLU A 252 6.38 16.58 -0.91
CA GLU A 252 5.46 16.48 0.20
C GLU A 252 4.63 17.75 0.24
N ASP A 253 3.33 17.58 0.00
CA ASP A 253 2.39 18.67 -0.01
C ASP A 253 1.45 18.52 1.17
N ILE A 254 1.30 19.60 1.93
CA ILE A 254 0.21 19.72 2.89
C ILE A 254 -1.06 19.90 2.06
N LEU A 255 -1.83 18.81 1.92
CA LEU A 255 -3.10 18.83 1.21
C LEU A 255 -4.12 19.65 1.98
N LEU A 256 -4.19 19.46 3.29
CA LEU A 256 -5.13 20.14 4.17
C LEU A 256 -4.46 20.48 5.50
N ASP A 257 -4.81 21.63 6.07
CA ASP A 257 -4.35 22.10 7.38
C ASP A 257 -5.53 22.31 8.32
N LYS A 258 -5.24 22.40 9.63
CA LYS A 258 -6.21 22.62 10.71
C LYS A 258 -7.31 21.56 10.79
N ILE A 259 -6.97 20.32 10.43
CA ILE A 259 -7.87 19.16 10.52
C ILE A 259 -7.35 18.21 11.58
N ASP A 260 -8.15 17.89 12.59
CA ASP A 260 -7.83 16.84 13.59
C ASP A 260 -8.29 15.46 13.08
N GLY A 261 -7.68 15.08 11.96
CA GLY A 261 -8.10 13.96 11.12
C GLY A 261 -7.75 12.61 11.74
N TYR A 262 -8.73 11.73 11.89
CA TYR A 262 -8.50 10.37 12.39
C TYR A 262 -8.53 9.33 11.26
N GLY A 263 -9.64 9.22 10.54
CA GLY A 263 -9.82 8.27 9.45
C GLY A 263 -9.83 8.97 8.09
N ILE A 264 -9.29 8.32 7.07
CA ILE A 264 -9.24 8.83 5.70
C ILE A 264 -9.77 7.81 4.69
N ALA A 265 -10.57 8.29 3.74
CA ALA A 265 -11.03 7.49 2.62
C ALA A 265 -10.97 8.31 1.31
N MET A 266 -10.85 7.62 0.18
CA MET A 266 -10.88 8.24 -1.13
C MET A 266 -11.84 7.46 -2.04
N ASP A 267 -12.73 8.18 -2.73
CA ASP A 267 -13.63 7.57 -3.71
C ASP A 267 -13.00 7.46 -5.11
N ASP A 268 -13.63 6.72 -6.02
CA ASP A 268 -13.17 6.51 -7.40
C ASP A 268 -13.11 7.82 -8.22
N ARG A 269 -13.72 8.91 -7.72
CA ARG A 269 -13.68 10.25 -8.33
C ARG A 269 -12.60 11.13 -7.70
N ARG A 270 -11.76 10.56 -6.83
CA ARG A 270 -10.69 11.23 -6.09
C ARG A 270 -11.16 12.37 -5.20
N TYR A 271 -12.34 12.21 -4.59
CA TYR A 271 -12.67 13.01 -3.41
C TYR A 271 -12.08 12.33 -2.17
N LEU A 272 -11.38 13.12 -1.36
CA LEU A 272 -10.95 12.73 -0.02
C LEU A 272 -12.08 12.95 0.97
N TYR A 273 -12.26 12.00 1.87
CA TYR A 273 -13.17 12.09 3.01
C TYR A 273 -12.32 11.95 4.25
N ILE A 274 -12.54 12.82 5.23
CA ILE A 274 -11.78 12.83 6.48
C ILE A 274 -12.75 13.04 7.62
N SER A 275 -12.67 12.20 8.64
CA SER A 275 -13.30 12.43 9.94
C SER A 275 -12.46 13.39 10.77
N ASP A 276 -13.04 14.52 11.14
CA ASP A 276 -12.43 15.47 12.05
C ASP A 276 -12.94 15.21 13.47
N THR A 277 -12.04 14.75 14.35
CA THR A 277 -12.39 14.41 15.75
C THR A 277 -12.63 15.64 16.62
N ARG A 278 -12.16 16.81 16.20
CA ARG A 278 -12.32 18.07 16.94
C ARG A 278 -13.62 18.76 16.60
N ASP A 279 -14.01 18.72 15.33
CA ASP A 279 -15.23 19.37 14.83
C ASP A 279 -16.45 18.42 14.82
N ASP A 280 -16.26 17.15 15.21
CA ASP A 280 -17.31 16.13 15.29
C ASP A 280 -18.08 15.95 13.96
N GLU A 281 -17.33 15.89 12.86
CA GLU A 281 -17.91 15.81 11.51
C GLU A 281 -17.02 15.05 10.52
N VAL A 282 -17.61 14.67 9.39
CA VAL A 282 -16.86 14.16 8.23
C VAL A 282 -16.98 15.15 7.09
N ARG A 283 -15.83 15.54 6.53
CA ARG A 283 -15.75 16.46 5.40
C ARG A 283 -15.24 15.76 4.15
N ARG A 284 -15.81 16.14 3.01
CA ARG A 284 -15.38 15.74 1.67
C ARG A 284 -14.66 16.87 0.96
N TYR A 285 -13.49 16.60 0.40
CA TYR A 285 -12.64 17.53 -0.32
C TYR A 285 -12.36 17.00 -1.72
N LYS A 286 -12.42 17.86 -2.73
CA LYS A 286 -11.78 17.54 -4.01
C LYS A 286 -10.27 17.74 -3.84
N ILE A 287 -9.44 16.84 -4.36
CA ILE A 287 -7.98 17.03 -4.34
C ILE A 287 -7.63 18.40 -4.95
N GLY A 288 -6.88 19.21 -4.19
CA GLY A 288 -6.50 20.58 -4.54
C GLY A 288 -7.39 21.67 -3.93
N GLU A 289 -8.58 21.34 -3.44
CA GLU A 289 -9.45 22.27 -2.72
C GLU A 289 -9.12 22.27 -1.22
N LYS A 290 -9.08 23.46 -0.61
CA LYS A 290 -8.83 23.64 0.84
C LYS A 290 -10.11 23.65 1.67
N HIS A 291 -11.26 23.90 1.04
CA HIS A 291 -12.56 23.96 1.71
C HIS A 291 -13.37 22.72 1.38
N GLY A 292 -13.64 21.90 2.40
CA GLY A 292 -14.45 20.69 2.27
C GLY A 292 -15.93 20.96 2.51
N THR A 293 -16.78 20.09 1.95
CA THR A 293 -18.22 20.03 2.25
C THR A 293 -18.46 19.04 3.39
N VAL A 294 -19.24 19.42 4.39
CA VAL A 294 -19.68 18.49 5.44
C VAL A 294 -20.62 17.45 4.84
N VAL A 295 -20.35 16.17 5.07
CA VAL A 295 -21.13 15.04 4.53
C VAL A 295 -21.70 14.11 5.60
N ALA A 296 -21.25 14.22 6.85
CA ALA A 296 -21.84 13.59 8.03
C ALA A 296 -21.56 14.46 9.27
N GLY A 297 -22.50 14.50 10.22
CA GLY A 297 -22.41 15.36 11.41
C GLY A 297 -22.66 16.84 11.09
N GLY A 298 -21.80 17.73 11.61
CA GLY A 298 -21.82 19.17 11.32
C GLY A 298 -22.84 20.00 12.12
N HIS A 299 -23.45 19.40 13.14
CA HIS A 299 -24.41 20.08 14.03
C HIS A 299 -23.93 20.07 15.48
N GLY A 300 -22.60 20.12 15.63
CA GLY A 300 -21.90 20.01 16.91
C GLY A 300 -21.91 18.59 17.48
N LYS A 301 -21.15 18.44 18.57
CA LYS A 301 -21.08 17.22 19.37
C LYS A 301 -22.46 16.81 19.90
N GLY A 302 -22.83 15.55 19.69
CA GLY A 302 -24.05 14.98 20.28
C GLY A 302 -24.39 13.59 19.74
N ASP A 303 -25.54 13.07 20.14
CA ASP A 303 -26.04 11.74 19.77
C ASP A 303 -27.28 11.79 18.86
N GLY A 304 -27.70 12.97 18.42
CA GLY A 304 -28.72 13.16 17.39
C GLY A 304 -28.34 12.48 16.07
N LEU A 305 -29.32 12.25 15.18
CA LEU A 305 -29.07 11.61 13.88
C LEU A 305 -28.30 12.50 12.90
N ASN A 306 -28.20 13.79 13.17
CA ASN A 306 -27.37 14.76 12.44
C ASN A 306 -26.09 15.16 13.19
N GLN A 307 -25.78 14.48 14.30
CA GLN A 307 -24.63 14.76 15.15
C GLN A 307 -23.70 13.54 15.25
N LEU A 308 -22.45 13.81 15.55
CA LEU A 308 -21.43 12.82 15.86
C LEU A 308 -20.75 13.21 17.19
N ASN A 309 -19.99 12.30 17.76
CA ASN A 309 -19.19 12.52 18.94
C ASN A 309 -17.91 11.67 18.84
N TRP A 310 -16.80 12.34 18.54
CA TRP A 310 -15.49 11.74 18.30
C TRP A 310 -15.52 10.71 17.15
N PRO A 311 -15.84 11.12 15.91
CA PRO A 311 -15.85 10.22 14.76
C PRO A 311 -14.44 9.77 14.41
N THR A 312 -14.19 8.46 14.35
CA THR A 312 -12.85 7.88 14.09
C THR A 312 -12.71 7.36 12.68
N TYR A 313 -12.96 6.08 12.41
CA TYR A 313 -12.82 5.51 11.08
C TYR A 313 -14.03 5.78 10.21
N ILE A 314 -13.78 5.84 8.91
CA ILE A 314 -14.80 6.06 7.89
C ILE A 314 -14.68 5.05 6.77
N PHE A 315 -15.80 4.74 6.13
CA PHE A 315 -15.85 4.00 4.88
C PHE A 315 -16.77 4.72 3.90
N VAL A 316 -16.41 4.75 2.62
CA VAL A 316 -17.21 5.39 1.58
C VAL A 316 -17.55 4.37 0.51
N ASP A 317 -18.84 4.12 0.31
CA ASP A 317 -19.28 3.19 -0.73
C ASP A 317 -19.31 3.83 -2.13
N ARG A 318 -19.58 3.01 -3.15
CA ARG A 318 -19.66 3.48 -4.55
C ARG A 318 -20.82 4.44 -4.83
N GLN A 319 -21.84 4.46 -3.97
CA GLN A 319 -22.92 5.44 -4.04
C GLN A 319 -22.57 6.73 -3.27
N GLN A 320 -21.34 6.85 -2.77
CA GLN A 320 -20.86 7.94 -1.92
C GLN A 320 -21.65 8.06 -0.62
N ALA A 321 -22.20 6.95 -0.11
CA ALA A 321 -22.66 6.91 1.27
C ALA A 321 -21.45 6.81 2.20
N VAL A 322 -21.48 7.56 3.29
CA VAL A 322 -20.41 7.63 4.27
C VAL A 322 -20.83 6.88 5.51
N TYR A 323 -20.04 5.89 5.90
CA TYR A 323 -20.16 5.18 7.15
C TYR A 323 -19.12 5.72 8.12
N VAL A 324 -19.50 5.90 9.39
CA VAL A 324 -18.67 6.53 10.41
C VAL A 324 -18.75 5.75 11.70
N SER A 325 -17.60 5.40 12.26
CA SER A 325 -17.48 4.93 13.64
C SER A 325 -17.61 6.12 14.59
N ASP A 326 -18.81 6.28 15.15
CA ASP A 326 -19.18 7.35 16.07
C ASP A 326 -18.81 6.92 17.50
N GLN A 327 -17.51 6.99 17.79
CA GLN A 327 -16.84 6.22 18.84
C GLN A 327 -17.49 6.43 20.23
N ASN A 328 -17.67 7.69 20.63
CA ASN A 328 -18.18 8.02 21.96
C ASN A 328 -19.70 7.83 22.07
N ASN A 329 -20.42 7.71 20.96
CA ASN A 329 -21.83 7.34 20.95
C ASN A 329 -22.05 5.82 20.80
N HIS A 330 -20.96 5.05 20.68
CA HIS A 330 -20.98 3.58 20.65
C HIS A 330 -21.88 3.00 19.55
N ARG A 331 -21.76 3.57 18.36
CA ARG A 331 -22.56 3.20 17.19
C ARG A 331 -21.77 3.40 15.91
N VAL A 332 -22.25 2.77 14.83
CA VAL A 332 -21.84 3.10 13.47
C VAL A 332 -23.01 3.72 12.75
N MET A 333 -22.76 4.83 12.09
CA MET A 333 -23.77 5.62 11.40
C MET A 333 -23.50 5.64 9.89
N LYS A 334 -24.54 5.58 9.07
CA LYS A 334 -24.49 5.72 7.60
C LYS A 334 -25.22 6.98 7.15
N TRP A 335 -24.57 7.84 6.39
CA TRP A 335 -25.20 8.93 5.64
C TRP A 335 -25.23 8.59 4.16
N ASN A 336 -26.42 8.50 3.58
CA ASN A 336 -26.54 8.49 2.12
C ASN A 336 -26.12 9.86 1.56
N LYS A 337 -25.60 9.88 0.33
CA LYS A 337 -25.18 11.13 -0.32
C LYS A 337 -26.28 12.20 -0.28
N GLY A 338 -25.98 13.34 0.34
CA GLY A 338 -26.89 14.48 0.46
C GLY A 338 -27.96 14.36 1.54
N ALA A 339 -27.94 13.29 2.35
CA ALA A 339 -28.83 13.15 3.50
C ALA A 339 -28.49 14.19 4.58
N ARG A 340 -29.52 14.71 5.26
CA ARG A 340 -29.36 15.64 6.40
C ARG A 340 -29.11 14.92 7.73
N GLU A 341 -29.54 13.67 7.80
CA GLU A 341 -29.45 12.81 8.98
C GLU A 341 -28.92 11.44 8.55
N GLY A 342 -28.24 10.78 9.47
CA GLY A 342 -27.69 9.44 9.31
C GLY A 342 -28.64 8.37 9.83
N ILE A 343 -28.26 7.12 9.57
CA ILE A 343 -28.97 5.92 9.98
C ILE A 343 -28.02 5.09 10.84
N VAL A 344 -28.45 4.66 12.03
CA VAL A 344 -27.69 3.71 12.83
C VAL A 344 -27.68 2.36 12.11
N VAL A 345 -26.50 1.87 11.74
CA VAL A 345 -26.33 0.58 11.03
C VAL A 345 -25.67 -0.50 11.88
N ALA A 346 -25.01 -0.12 12.98
CA ALA A 346 -24.52 -1.04 14.01
C ALA A 346 -24.51 -0.36 15.39
N GLY A 347 -24.72 -1.15 16.45
CA GLY A 347 -24.75 -0.63 17.82
C GLY A 347 -25.95 0.30 18.11
N GLY A 348 -25.69 1.39 18.84
CA GLY A 348 -26.72 2.41 19.15
C GLY A 348 -27.72 2.01 20.24
N GLN A 349 -27.45 0.95 20.99
CA GLN A 349 -28.24 0.50 22.15
C GLN A 349 -27.48 0.73 23.47
N GLY A 350 -26.72 1.82 23.51
CA GLY A 350 -25.81 2.17 24.60
C GLY A 350 -24.51 1.36 24.60
N LYS A 351 -23.62 1.73 25.50
CA LYS A 351 -22.35 1.05 25.77
C LYS A 351 -22.59 -0.36 26.32
N GLY A 352 -21.89 -1.35 25.79
CA GLY A 352 -21.87 -2.70 26.36
C GLY A 352 -21.31 -3.75 25.40
N ASN A 353 -21.38 -5.02 25.80
CA ASN A 353 -20.81 -6.14 25.04
C ASN A 353 -21.87 -7.09 24.44
N ALA A 354 -23.17 -6.80 24.63
CA ALA A 354 -24.22 -7.56 23.97
C ALA A 354 -24.11 -7.43 22.44
N LEU A 355 -24.69 -8.37 21.69
CA LEU A 355 -24.62 -8.37 20.21
C LEU A 355 -25.35 -7.19 19.54
N LYS A 356 -26.06 -6.35 20.29
CA LYS A 356 -26.67 -5.11 19.81
C LYS A 356 -25.95 -3.85 20.30
N GLN A 357 -24.89 -4.02 21.08
CA GLN A 357 -24.12 -2.95 21.72
C GLN A 357 -22.69 -2.96 21.19
N LEU A 358 -22.07 -1.80 21.25
CA LEU A 358 -20.65 -1.59 20.97
C LEU A 358 -20.04 -0.86 22.17
N TRP A 359 -18.71 -0.85 22.24
CA TRP A 359 -17.96 -0.05 23.18
C TRP A 359 -16.73 0.53 22.49
N HIS A 360 -16.81 1.83 22.18
CA HIS A 360 -15.80 2.57 21.40
C HIS A 360 -15.47 1.89 20.06
N PRO A 361 -16.43 1.84 19.11
CA PRO A 361 -16.12 1.30 17.80
C PRO A 361 -15.04 2.12 17.10
N GLU A 362 -14.10 1.43 16.46
CA GLU A 362 -13.01 2.00 15.68
C GLU A 362 -13.04 1.45 14.26
N GLY A 363 -12.13 0.54 13.89
CA GLY A 363 -11.94 0.11 12.50
C GLY A 363 -13.24 -0.29 11.83
N LEU A 364 -13.40 0.14 10.57
CA LEU A 364 -14.66 0.06 9.86
C LEU A 364 -14.44 -0.39 8.42
N PHE A 365 -15.18 -1.41 8.01
CA PHE A 365 -15.19 -1.88 6.63
C PHE A 365 -16.62 -2.26 6.24
N VAL A 366 -17.02 -1.97 5.00
CA VAL A 366 -18.32 -2.39 4.47
C VAL A 366 -18.10 -3.15 3.18
N ASP A 367 -18.63 -4.38 3.11
CA ASP A 367 -18.52 -5.19 1.90
C ASP A 367 -19.58 -4.82 0.85
N THR A 368 -19.52 -5.49 -0.30
CA THR A 368 -20.46 -5.29 -1.42
C THR A 368 -21.88 -5.72 -1.15
N LEU A 369 -22.13 -6.45 -0.06
CA LEU A 369 -23.45 -6.89 0.38
C LEU A 369 -24.04 -5.96 1.46
N ASP A 370 -23.43 -4.78 1.67
CA ASP A 370 -23.74 -3.85 2.76
C ASP A 370 -23.56 -4.48 4.16
N THR A 371 -22.69 -5.48 4.31
CA THR A 371 -22.31 -6.00 5.63
C THR A 371 -21.29 -5.07 6.26
N VAL A 372 -21.60 -4.55 7.44
CA VAL A 372 -20.75 -3.63 8.20
C VAL A 372 -19.89 -4.41 9.18
N TYR A 373 -18.58 -4.37 9.03
CA TYR A 373 -17.59 -4.96 9.93
C TYR A 373 -17.02 -3.86 10.83
N VAL A 374 -17.02 -4.11 12.14
CA VAL A 374 -16.67 -3.12 13.14
C VAL A 374 -15.65 -3.69 14.10
N GLY A 375 -14.55 -2.96 14.30
CA GLY A 375 -13.63 -3.13 15.40
C GLY A 375 -14.29 -2.60 16.66
N ASP A 376 -14.82 -3.49 17.49
CA ASP A 376 -15.46 -3.14 18.75
C ASP A 376 -14.37 -3.04 19.84
N SER A 377 -13.63 -1.93 19.77
CA SER A 377 -12.27 -1.76 20.32
C SER A 377 -12.16 -2.22 21.78
N LEU A 378 -13.01 -1.69 22.66
CA LEU A 378 -12.96 -1.97 24.10
C LEU A 378 -13.71 -3.25 24.51
N ASN A 379 -14.38 -3.90 23.57
CA ASN A 379 -14.85 -5.29 23.73
C ASN A 379 -13.87 -6.31 23.12
N HIS A 380 -12.74 -5.86 22.55
CA HIS A 380 -11.65 -6.69 22.05
C HIS A 380 -12.10 -7.74 21.03
N ARG A 381 -12.93 -7.33 20.08
CA ARG A 381 -13.52 -8.21 19.07
C ARG A 381 -13.78 -7.49 17.76
N VAL A 382 -13.88 -8.26 16.69
CA VAL A 382 -14.45 -7.80 15.42
C VAL A 382 -15.84 -8.43 15.29
N ILE A 383 -16.84 -7.59 15.04
CA ILE A 383 -18.24 -7.98 14.95
C ILE A 383 -18.83 -7.40 13.66
N CYS A 384 -19.68 -8.17 12.97
CA CYS A 384 -20.30 -7.74 11.72
C CYS A 384 -21.83 -7.68 11.81
N TRP A 385 -22.43 -6.76 11.03
CA TRP A 385 -23.86 -6.62 10.83
C TRP A 385 -24.18 -6.73 9.34
N PRO A 386 -24.75 -7.85 8.89
CA PRO A 386 -25.36 -7.92 7.57
C PRO A 386 -26.46 -6.87 7.42
N ARG A 387 -26.73 -6.44 6.19
CA ARG A 387 -27.76 -5.43 5.91
C ARG A 387 -29.10 -5.79 6.56
N GLY A 388 -29.60 -4.90 7.42
CA GLY A 388 -30.88 -5.07 8.11
C GLY A 388 -30.85 -5.99 9.33
N ALA A 389 -29.68 -6.51 9.72
CA ALA A 389 -29.54 -7.31 10.93
C ALA A 389 -29.86 -6.49 12.18
N LYS A 390 -30.58 -7.11 13.14
CA LYS A 390 -30.93 -6.49 14.42
C LYS A 390 -29.86 -6.63 15.50
N HIS A 391 -28.92 -7.54 15.28
CA HIS A 391 -27.79 -7.84 16.15
C HIS A 391 -26.61 -8.27 15.27
N GLY A 392 -25.41 -8.06 15.78
CA GLY A 392 -24.19 -8.43 15.10
C GLY A 392 -23.79 -9.87 15.40
N THR A 393 -22.81 -10.34 14.63
CA THR A 393 -22.17 -11.64 14.80
C THR A 393 -20.69 -11.43 15.01
N VAL A 394 -20.13 -11.92 16.13
CA VAL A 394 -18.69 -11.86 16.38
C VAL A 394 -18.01 -12.80 15.39
N ILE A 395 -17.02 -12.30 14.64
CA ILE A 395 -16.30 -13.09 13.64
C ILE A 395 -14.92 -13.54 14.16
N VAL A 396 -14.21 -12.66 14.88
CA VAL A 396 -12.92 -12.97 15.52
C VAL A 396 -12.77 -12.18 16.83
N GLY A 397 -11.97 -12.69 17.76
CA GLY A 397 -11.78 -12.09 19.08
C GLY A 397 -12.95 -12.36 20.04
N GLY A 398 -13.13 -11.48 21.03
CA GLY A 398 -14.16 -11.64 22.07
C GLY A 398 -13.78 -12.63 23.18
N ASN A 399 -12.53 -13.12 23.18
CA ASN A 399 -11.98 -14.04 24.18
C ASN A 399 -11.29 -13.30 25.34
N GLY A 400 -11.72 -12.08 25.64
CA GLY A 400 -11.12 -11.18 26.61
C GLY A 400 -9.86 -10.46 26.10
N CYS A 401 -9.40 -9.49 26.88
CA CYS A 401 -8.15 -8.77 26.64
C CYS A 401 -6.94 -9.72 26.82
N GLY A 402 -5.98 -9.67 25.91
CA GLY A 402 -4.73 -10.42 26.03
C GLY A 402 -3.93 -10.51 24.73
N GLU A 403 -2.82 -11.25 24.78
CA GLU A 403 -1.82 -11.33 23.71
C GLU A 403 -1.88 -12.65 22.91
N ARG A 404 -2.79 -13.58 23.25
CA ARG A 404 -2.95 -14.84 22.50
C ARG A 404 -3.44 -14.56 21.07
N ALA A 405 -3.27 -15.53 20.18
CA ALA A 405 -3.67 -15.42 18.78
C ALA A 405 -5.18 -15.18 18.56
N ASN A 406 -6.03 -15.54 19.53
CA ASN A 406 -7.47 -15.32 19.51
C ASN A 406 -7.94 -14.20 20.46
N GLN A 407 -6.99 -13.44 21.01
CA GLN A 407 -7.24 -12.30 21.90
C GLN A 407 -6.72 -11.02 21.25
N PHE A 408 -7.36 -9.91 21.61
CA PHE A 408 -6.96 -8.56 21.21
C PHE A 408 -6.79 -7.70 22.47
N ASN A 409 -6.03 -6.63 22.36
CA ASN A 409 -5.94 -5.56 23.34
C ASN A 409 -6.17 -4.22 22.62
N CYS A 410 -7.45 -3.84 22.57
CA CYS A 410 -8.01 -2.77 21.74
C CYS A 410 -7.88 -3.04 20.23
N VAL A 411 -9.01 -3.26 19.58
CA VAL A 411 -9.07 -3.42 18.12
C VAL A 411 -9.05 -2.03 17.47
N GLY A 412 -8.01 -1.75 16.68
CA GLY A 412 -7.86 -0.52 15.90
C GLY A 412 -8.49 -0.64 14.51
N SER A 413 -7.73 -0.29 13.46
CA SER A 413 -8.15 -0.39 12.06
C SER A 413 -8.39 -1.84 11.60
N LEU A 414 -9.30 -1.99 10.64
CA LEU A 414 -9.60 -3.23 9.93
C LEU A 414 -9.34 -3.01 8.44
N SER A 415 -8.70 -3.98 7.79
CA SER A 415 -8.55 -3.99 6.33
C SER A 415 -8.73 -5.40 5.80
N PHE A 416 -9.24 -5.51 4.58
CA PHE A 416 -9.39 -6.79 3.91
C PHE A 416 -8.54 -6.80 2.64
N ASP A 417 -7.94 -7.95 2.35
CA ASP A 417 -7.25 -8.13 1.07
C ASP A 417 -8.21 -8.63 -0.04
N ARG A 418 -7.69 -8.70 -1.27
CA ARG A 418 -8.45 -9.18 -2.44
C ARG A 418 -8.90 -10.64 -2.35
N TYR A 419 -8.35 -11.41 -1.41
CA TYR A 419 -8.71 -12.81 -1.16
C TYR A 419 -9.75 -12.93 -0.03
N GLY A 420 -10.15 -11.81 0.57
CA GLY A 420 -11.10 -11.77 1.68
C GLY A 420 -10.48 -12.10 3.03
N HIS A 421 -9.15 -12.09 3.16
CA HIS A 421 -8.53 -12.21 4.49
C HIS A 421 -8.66 -10.90 5.25
N LEU A 422 -9.00 -11.01 6.53
CA LEU A 422 -9.14 -9.88 7.45
C LEU A 422 -7.80 -9.61 8.13
N TYR A 423 -7.36 -8.35 8.10
CA TYR A 423 -6.21 -7.85 8.83
C TYR A 423 -6.72 -6.90 9.90
N VAL A 424 -6.29 -7.13 11.14
CA VAL A 424 -6.73 -6.41 12.33
C VAL A 424 -5.51 -5.78 12.99
N VAL A 425 -5.57 -4.48 13.22
CA VAL A 425 -4.62 -3.78 14.08
C VAL A 425 -4.97 -4.09 15.52
N ASP A 426 -4.04 -4.73 16.22
CA ASP A 426 -4.14 -5.07 17.64
C ASP A 426 -3.34 -4.04 18.44
N TYR A 427 -3.99 -2.91 18.73
CA TYR A 427 -3.37 -1.61 19.00
C TYR A 427 -2.36 -1.67 20.15
N HIS A 428 -2.76 -2.12 21.34
CA HIS A 428 -1.86 -2.16 22.50
C HIS A 428 -0.94 -3.38 22.52
N ASN A 429 -1.21 -4.39 21.69
CA ASN A 429 -0.30 -5.52 21.51
C ASN A 429 0.76 -5.25 20.43
N ASN A 430 0.76 -4.06 19.80
CA ASN A 430 1.78 -3.60 18.86
C ASN A 430 2.00 -4.57 17.70
N ARG A 431 0.90 -5.07 17.13
CA ARG A 431 0.93 -6.05 16.05
C ARG A 431 -0.25 -5.92 15.10
N VAL A 432 -0.11 -6.51 13.92
CA VAL A 432 -1.20 -6.74 12.97
C VAL A 432 -1.43 -8.24 12.87
N GLN A 433 -2.67 -8.68 13.06
CA GLN A 433 -3.07 -10.08 12.95
C GLN A 433 -3.91 -10.31 11.70
N ARG A 434 -3.66 -11.40 10.97
CA ARG A 434 -4.42 -11.84 9.80
C ARG A 434 -5.29 -13.05 10.14
N PHE A 435 -6.52 -13.04 9.66
CA PHE A 435 -7.51 -14.11 9.77
C PHE A 435 -8.06 -14.48 8.39
N SER A 436 -8.33 -15.76 8.18
CA SER A 436 -8.81 -16.31 6.92
C SER A 436 -10.20 -16.93 7.08
N ILE A 437 -10.90 -17.08 5.97
CA ILE A 437 -12.15 -17.87 5.91
C ILE A 437 -11.76 -19.34 5.72
N GLU A 438 -12.43 -20.24 6.43
CA GLU A 438 -12.27 -21.70 6.37
C GLU A 438 -12.87 -22.36 5.13
#